data_AF-A0A914Q0M9-F1
#
_entry.id   AF-A0A914Q0M9-F1
#
_cell.length_a   1.000
_cell.length_b   1.000
_cell.length_c   1.000
_cell.angle_alpha   90.00
_cell.angle_beta   90.00
_cell.angle_gamma   90.00
#
_symmetry.space_group_name_H-M   'P 1'
#
loop_
_entity.id
_entity.type
_entity.pdbx_description
1 polymer ?
#
loop_
_entity_poly.entity_id
_entity_poly.type
_entity_poly.pdbx_seq_one_letter_code
_entity_poly.pdbx_strand_id
1 'polypeptide(L)'
;MLWLSLSLLFLFVSTSTASIESAPSSEIRGSRTNYIKESSPIDCAKVPPTFWCVNEKLTKECGFDKLCDGYSKATKNQKLQLTIFYESLCPDCQEFMTNDFYRNVYLKFGDFIKFELVPYGNAKNDDGKIKCQHGEKECAINKYHSCVLHYMPEPIPFIVCMEARIQDGSTMDKAAEKCYYTFHVQPHVADQIIHCANGDIGDKFQQDAAKRTAEAFPDQHTHVPWILFNNVSIESQQFLISDLPVAICEFYNGDRQPGNCKGLGSSSRTLNGCTKGYFLDEEDDFEA
;
A
#
# COMPACT_ATOMS: atom_id res chain seq x y z
N MET A 1 -43.03 -53.04 -1.68
CA MET A 1 -42.62 -54.11 -0.75
C MET A 1 -41.29 -53.71 -0.13
N LEU A 2 -41.28 -53.65 1.21
CA LEU A 2 -40.18 -53.84 2.18
C LEU A 2 -38.88 -53.02 2.01
N TRP A 3 -38.52 -52.13 2.96
CA TRP A 3 -38.06 -52.31 4.35
C TRP A 3 -36.64 -52.88 4.49
N LEU A 4 -35.77 -52.15 5.22
CA LEU A 4 -34.61 -52.60 6.02
C LEU A 4 -34.17 -51.36 6.86
N SER A 5 -34.76 -51.12 8.03
CA SER A 5 -34.41 -51.63 9.38
C SER A 5 -33.19 -50.95 10.02
N LEU A 6 -33.47 -49.95 10.86
CA LEU A 6 -32.63 -49.48 11.95
C LEU A 6 -32.79 -50.45 13.14
N SER A 7 -31.70 -50.82 13.83
CA SER A 7 -31.77 -51.38 15.17
C SER A 7 -30.46 -51.15 15.94
N LEU A 8 -30.67 -50.79 17.20
CA LEU A 8 -29.74 -50.37 18.24
C LEU A 8 -28.79 -51.50 18.70
N LEU A 9 -27.65 -51.11 19.27
CA LEU A 9 -27.10 -51.79 20.45
C LEU A 9 -26.59 -50.77 21.49
N PHE A 10 -27.17 -50.87 22.69
CA PHE A 10 -26.69 -50.31 23.96
C PHE A 10 -25.50 -51.12 24.48
N LEU A 11 -24.64 -50.50 25.30
CA LEU A 11 -24.31 -50.99 26.66
C LEU A 11 -23.45 -49.98 27.46
N PHE A 12 -23.63 -50.10 28.78
CA PHE A 12 -23.35 -49.19 29.90
C PHE A 12 -21.89 -49.14 30.40
N VAL A 13 -21.70 -48.27 31.44
CA VAL A 13 -20.77 -48.33 32.62
C VAL A 13 -19.76 -47.18 32.59
N SER A 14 -19.42 -46.42 33.64
CA SER A 14 -19.91 -46.18 35.01
C SER A 14 -19.19 -44.90 35.51
N THR A 15 -19.74 -44.33 36.58
CA THR A 15 -19.35 -43.13 37.33
C THR A 15 -17.88 -43.04 37.75
N SER A 16 -17.35 -41.81 37.84
CA SER A 16 -16.47 -41.38 38.95
C SER A 16 -16.38 -39.85 39.06
N THR A 17 -16.77 -39.34 40.22
CA THR A 17 -16.55 -37.98 40.73
C THR A 17 -15.27 -37.96 41.59
N ALA A 18 -14.39 -36.97 41.40
CA ALA A 18 -13.45 -36.44 42.43
C ALA A 18 -12.66 -35.29 41.80
N SER A 19 -12.86 -34.04 42.24
CA SER A 19 -12.09 -33.34 43.29
C SER A 19 -10.92 -32.53 42.70
N ILE A 20 -11.12 -31.21 42.63
CA ILE A 20 -10.07 -30.22 42.36
C ILE A 20 -9.35 -29.99 43.70
N GLU A 21 -8.12 -30.51 43.82
CA GLU A 21 -7.23 -30.22 44.94
C GLU A 21 -6.55 -28.86 44.74
N SER A 22 -6.74 -27.98 45.72
CA SER A 22 -5.96 -26.78 45.97
C SER A 22 -4.66 -27.12 46.71
N ALA A 23 -3.52 -26.63 46.24
CA ALA A 23 -2.27 -26.53 47.00
C ALA A 23 -1.34 -25.46 46.39
N PRO A 24 -0.31 -24.95 47.09
CA PRO A 24 -0.42 -23.83 48.02
C PRO A 24 0.44 -22.63 47.59
N SER A 25 0.05 -21.45 48.06
CA SER A 25 0.81 -20.20 48.00
C SER A 25 2.14 -20.32 48.74
N SER A 26 3.26 -20.22 48.03
CA SER A 26 4.57 -19.97 48.62
C SER A 26 4.96 -18.51 48.40
N GLU A 27 5.20 -17.82 49.52
CA GLU A 27 5.74 -16.46 49.56
C GLU A 27 7.12 -16.43 48.90
N ILE A 28 7.27 -15.65 47.83
CA ILE A 28 8.59 -15.16 47.39
C ILE A 28 8.61 -13.65 47.57
N ARG A 29 9.27 -13.24 48.65
CA ARG A 29 9.70 -11.87 48.91
C ARG A 29 10.81 -11.51 47.90
N GLY A 30 10.40 -11.05 46.72
CA GLY A 30 11.28 -10.57 45.65
C GLY A 30 11.18 -9.06 45.48
N SER A 31 12.30 -8.37 45.68
CA SER A 31 12.46 -6.92 45.58
C SER A 31 11.93 -6.35 44.25
N ARG A 32 11.14 -5.26 44.32
CA ARG A 32 10.74 -4.45 43.16
C ARG A 32 12.01 -3.89 42.50
N THR A 33 12.46 -4.53 41.44
CA THR A 33 13.36 -3.91 40.47
C THR A 33 12.49 -3.43 39.32
N ASN A 34 12.34 -2.10 39.22
CA ASN A 34 11.77 -1.45 38.04
C ASN A 34 12.71 -1.73 36.87
N TYR A 35 12.41 -2.78 36.09
CA TYR A 35 13.00 -2.96 34.78
C TYR A 35 12.42 -1.89 33.86
N ILE A 36 13.14 -0.77 33.72
CA ILE A 36 12.95 0.15 32.60
C ILE A 36 13.33 -0.67 31.37
N LYS A 37 12.34 -1.12 30.59
CA LYS A 37 12.58 -1.73 29.29
C LYS A 37 13.08 -0.62 28.37
N GLU A 38 14.40 -0.58 28.22
CA GLU A 38 15.10 0.31 27.29
C GLU A 38 14.41 0.20 25.92
N SER A 39 13.99 1.33 25.36
CA SER A 39 13.36 1.38 24.04
C SER A 39 14.29 0.68 23.06
N SER A 40 13.77 -0.29 22.32
CA SER A 40 14.55 -1.02 21.31
C SER A 40 15.32 -0.03 20.42
N PRO A 41 16.60 -0.30 20.10
CA PRO A 41 17.40 0.61 19.28
C PRO A 41 16.68 0.88 17.96
N ILE A 42 16.64 2.16 17.56
CA ILE A 42 15.96 2.61 16.35
C ILE A 42 16.65 1.95 15.15
N ASP A 43 15.89 1.20 14.37
CA ASP A 43 16.38 0.60 13.14
C ASP A 43 16.45 1.68 12.05
N CYS A 44 17.63 2.29 11.95
CA CYS A 44 17.98 3.29 10.95
C CYS A 44 17.92 2.76 9.50
N ALA A 45 17.55 1.50 9.23
CA ALA A 45 17.26 1.05 7.86
C ALA A 45 15.78 1.22 7.48
N LYS A 46 14.88 1.43 8.46
CA LYS A 46 13.41 1.37 8.25
C LYS A 46 12.70 2.71 8.33
N VAL A 47 13.40 3.77 8.70
CA VAL A 47 12.84 5.11 8.82
C VAL A 47 13.09 5.85 7.50
N PRO A 48 12.10 6.49 6.86
CA PRO A 48 12.35 7.17 5.60
C PRO A 48 13.28 8.38 5.77
N PRO A 49 14.03 8.76 4.71
CA PRO A 49 14.84 9.97 4.72
C PRO A 49 14.07 11.21 5.15
N THR A 50 12.80 11.37 4.77
CA THR A 50 11.97 12.50 5.25
C THR A 50 12.00 12.63 6.77
N PHE A 51 11.89 11.52 7.52
CA PHE A 51 11.76 11.54 8.97
C PHE A 51 13.10 11.67 9.69
N TRP A 52 14.18 11.16 9.12
CA TRP A 52 15.53 11.48 9.61
C TRP A 52 15.80 12.97 9.49
N CYS A 53 15.58 13.52 8.30
CA CYS A 53 16.08 14.85 7.95
C CYS A 53 15.32 16.00 8.59
N VAL A 54 14.16 15.71 9.19
CA VAL A 54 13.43 16.65 10.05
C VAL A 54 13.77 16.51 11.54
N ASN A 55 14.54 15.47 11.93
CA ASN A 55 14.89 15.17 13.31
C ASN A 55 16.41 15.09 13.49
N GLU A 56 16.98 16.14 14.09
CA GLU A 56 18.43 16.27 14.31
C GLU A 56 19.00 15.16 15.21
N LYS A 57 18.22 14.63 16.16
CA LYS A 57 18.64 13.51 17.03
C LYS A 57 18.76 12.23 16.22
N LEU A 58 17.73 11.89 15.44
CA LEU A 58 17.74 10.71 14.56
C LEU A 58 18.83 10.81 13.49
N THR A 59 19.03 11.98 12.90
CA THR A 59 20.08 12.22 11.91
C THR A 59 21.46 11.89 12.48
N LYS A 60 21.75 12.36 13.70
CA LYS A 60 23.03 12.11 14.39
C LYS A 60 23.18 10.67 14.85
N GLU A 61 22.13 10.07 15.42
CA GLU A 61 22.15 8.66 15.87
C GLU A 61 22.38 7.69 14.71
N CYS A 62 21.79 7.97 13.55
CA CYS A 62 21.93 7.15 12.35
C CYS A 62 23.12 7.53 11.44
N GLY A 63 23.78 8.67 11.69
CA GLY A 63 24.93 9.15 10.89
C GLY A 63 24.59 9.60 9.46
N PHE A 64 23.37 10.11 9.25
CA PHE A 64 22.82 10.42 7.92
C PHE A 64 22.89 11.90 7.51
N ASP A 65 23.66 12.73 8.20
CA ASP A 65 23.73 14.19 7.94
C ASP A 65 23.92 14.52 6.45
N LYS A 66 24.89 13.88 5.78
CA LYS A 66 25.16 14.09 4.36
C LYS A 66 24.04 13.58 3.44
N LEU A 67 23.37 12.48 3.82
CA LEU A 67 22.22 11.98 3.06
C LEU A 67 21.03 12.92 3.21
N CYS A 68 20.88 13.55 4.37
CA CYS A 68 19.82 14.51 4.64
C CYS A 68 20.00 15.84 3.91
N ASP A 69 21.23 16.32 3.76
CA ASP A 69 21.51 17.48 2.91
C ASP A 69 21.13 17.18 1.44
N GLY A 70 21.53 16.00 0.95
CA GLY A 70 21.19 15.55 -0.41
C GLY A 70 19.68 15.40 -0.62
N TYR A 71 19.00 14.72 0.30
CA TYR A 71 17.56 14.52 0.28
C TYR A 71 16.78 15.84 0.33
N SER A 72 17.15 16.72 1.26
CA SER A 72 16.50 18.03 1.42
C SER A 72 16.70 18.89 0.18
N LYS A 73 17.90 18.89 -0.41
CA LYS A 73 18.17 19.60 -1.65
C LYS A 73 17.34 19.06 -2.82
N ALA A 74 17.11 17.74 -2.87
CA ALA A 74 16.36 17.09 -3.94
C ALA A 74 14.83 17.25 -3.79
N THR A 75 14.31 17.36 -2.57
CA THR A 75 12.87 17.32 -2.30
C THR A 75 12.27 18.65 -1.88
N LYS A 76 13.07 19.59 -1.36
CA LYS A 76 12.55 20.86 -0.85
C LYS A 76 11.85 21.65 -1.95
N ASN A 77 10.60 22.02 -1.68
CA ASN A 77 9.70 22.75 -2.59
C ASN A 77 9.51 22.05 -3.95
N GLN A 78 9.80 20.74 -4.04
CA GLN A 78 9.50 19.94 -5.21
C GLN A 78 8.17 19.23 -5.02
N LYS A 79 7.56 18.78 -6.12
CA LYS A 79 6.40 17.89 -6.03
C LYS A 79 6.83 16.58 -5.36
N LEU A 80 6.01 16.09 -4.44
CA LEU A 80 6.19 14.76 -3.86
C LEU A 80 6.02 13.73 -4.98
N GLN A 81 6.97 12.81 -5.15
CA GLN A 81 6.75 11.68 -6.07
C GLN A 81 5.99 10.57 -5.35
N LEU A 82 4.83 10.20 -5.88
CA LEU A 82 4.06 9.04 -5.44
C LEU A 82 4.07 8.00 -6.55
N THR A 83 4.75 6.88 -6.31
CA THR A 83 4.75 5.73 -7.22
C THR A 83 3.79 4.67 -6.70
N ILE A 84 2.99 4.11 -7.60
CA ILE A 84 1.99 3.07 -7.30
C ILE A 84 2.28 1.86 -8.17
N PHE A 85 2.58 0.73 -7.53
CA PHE A 85 2.61 -0.58 -8.19
C PHE A 85 1.27 -1.26 -7.99
N TYR A 86 0.68 -1.76 -9.07
CA TYR A 86 -0.65 -2.35 -9.06
C TYR A 86 -0.83 -3.39 -10.17
N GLU A 87 -1.89 -4.18 -10.07
CA GLU A 87 -2.32 -5.15 -11.08
C GLU A 87 -3.78 -4.88 -11.45
N SER A 88 -4.08 -4.94 -12.74
CA SER A 88 -5.38 -4.49 -13.27
C SER A 88 -6.58 -5.38 -12.97
N LEU A 89 -6.36 -6.64 -12.55
CA LEU A 89 -7.44 -7.55 -12.13
C LEU A 89 -7.42 -7.86 -10.62
N CYS A 90 -6.57 -7.17 -9.85
CA CYS A 90 -6.58 -7.27 -8.40
C CYS A 90 -7.74 -6.42 -7.82
N PRO A 91 -8.71 -7.01 -7.09
CA PRO A 91 -9.83 -6.25 -6.53
C PRO A 91 -9.40 -5.13 -5.59
N ASP A 92 -8.39 -5.37 -4.75
CA ASP A 92 -7.87 -4.35 -3.83
C ASP A 92 -7.17 -3.21 -4.57
N CYS A 93 -6.52 -3.50 -5.71
CA CYS A 93 -5.94 -2.46 -6.58
C CYS A 93 -7.04 -1.63 -7.24
N GLN A 94 -8.10 -2.25 -7.76
CA GLN A 94 -9.23 -1.55 -8.39
C GLN A 94 -9.93 -0.62 -7.40
N GLU A 95 -10.20 -1.12 -6.19
CA GLU A 95 -10.80 -0.33 -5.11
C GLU A 95 -9.89 0.84 -4.69
N PHE A 96 -8.60 0.57 -4.47
CA PHE A 96 -7.61 1.59 -4.16
C PHE A 96 -7.55 2.67 -5.25
N MET A 97 -7.45 2.26 -6.53
CA MET A 97 -7.33 3.16 -7.67
C MET A 97 -8.52 4.13 -7.76
N THR A 98 -9.74 3.61 -7.53
CA THR A 98 -10.97 4.41 -7.65
C THR A 98 -11.25 5.28 -6.44
N ASN A 99 -11.00 4.79 -5.22
CA ASN A 99 -11.40 5.46 -3.99
C ASN A 99 -10.24 6.16 -3.28
N ASP A 100 -9.23 5.42 -2.83
CA ASP A 100 -8.13 5.98 -2.04
C ASP A 100 -7.19 6.84 -2.88
N PHE A 101 -6.92 6.44 -4.11
CA PHE A 101 -6.06 7.19 -5.01
C PHE A 101 -6.83 8.30 -5.73
N TYR A 102 -7.78 7.98 -6.60
CA TYR A 102 -8.34 9.00 -7.49
C TYR A 102 -9.15 10.06 -6.73
N ARG A 103 -10.12 9.64 -5.89
CA ARG A 103 -11.00 10.58 -5.17
C ARG A 103 -10.27 11.32 -4.05
N ASN A 104 -9.46 10.60 -3.27
CA ASN A 104 -8.84 11.18 -2.07
C ASN A 104 -7.49 11.85 -2.35
N VAL A 105 -6.77 11.45 -3.39
CA VAL A 105 -5.44 11.96 -3.69
C VAL A 105 -5.37 12.74 -5.00
N TYR A 106 -5.67 12.11 -6.14
CA TYR A 106 -5.47 12.72 -7.46
C TYR A 106 -6.21 14.06 -7.58
N LEU A 107 -7.51 14.07 -7.27
CA LEU A 107 -8.36 15.28 -7.37
C LEU A 107 -8.03 16.36 -6.35
N LYS A 108 -7.41 16.02 -5.22
CA LYS A 108 -7.20 16.93 -4.08
C LYS A 108 -5.75 17.43 -3.98
N PHE A 109 -4.77 16.63 -4.41
CA PHE A 109 -3.34 16.90 -4.19
C PHE A 109 -2.52 16.93 -5.48
N GLY A 110 -3.12 16.74 -6.66
CA GLY A 110 -2.38 16.62 -7.93
C GLY A 110 -1.42 17.77 -8.27
N ASP A 111 -1.71 18.99 -7.81
CA ASP A 111 -0.79 20.13 -8.02
C ASP A 111 0.53 19.98 -7.25
N PHE A 112 0.54 19.19 -6.17
CA PHE A 112 1.69 18.99 -5.28
C PHE A 112 2.38 17.64 -5.47
N ILE A 113 1.81 16.76 -6.29
CA ILE A 113 2.29 15.39 -6.46
C ILE A 113 2.66 15.13 -7.91
N LYS A 114 3.76 14.41 -8.11
CA LYS A 114 4.12 13.77 -9.36
C LYS A 114 3.76 12.29 -9.23
N PHE A 115 2.72 11.87 -9.95
CA PHE A 115 2.27 10.48 -9.94
C PHE A 115 3.07 9.63 -10.92
N GLU A 116 3.40 8.40 -10.51
CA GLU A 116 3.96 7.35 -11.35
C GLU A 116 3.15 6.07 -11.13
N LEU A 117 2.50 5.57 -12.16
CA LEU A 117 1.73 4.32 -12.12
C LEU A 117 2.53 3.23 -12.82
N VAL A 118 2.65 2.06 -12.21
CA VAL A 118 3.38 0.91 -12.77
C VAL A 118 2.45 -0.32 -12.77
N PRO A 119 1.73 -0.57 -13.89
CA PRO A 119 0.86 -1.74 -14.03
C PRO A 119 1.70 -2.99 -14.31
N TYR A 120 2.01 -3.73 -13.25
CA TYR A 120 2.80 -4.97 -13.31
C TYR A 120 2.56 -5.81 -12.05
N GLY A 121 2.73 -5.19 -10.88
CA GLY A 121 2.52 -5.77 -9.57
C GLY A 121 3.27 -7.09 -9.35
N ASN A 122 2.57 -8.14 -8.92
CA ASN A 122 3.15 -9.44 -8.63
C ASN A 122 3.37 -10.32 -9.87
N ALA A 123 3.25 -9.77 -11.08
CA ALA A 123 3.61 -10.49 -12.29
C ALA A 123 5.08 -10.96 -12.22
N LYS A 124 5.39 -12.06 -12.89
CA LYS A 124 6.74 -12.63 -12.98
C LYS A 124 7.25 -12.54 -14.40
N ASN A 125 8.53 -12.21 -14.52
CA ASN A 125 9.24 -12.22 -15.79
C ASN A 125 10.05 -13.52 -15.89
N ASP A 126 9.62 -14.42 -16.77
CA ASP A 126 10.25 -15.71 -17.03
C ASP A 126 10.93 -15.65 -18.40
N ASP A 127 12.20 -15.24 -18.41
CA ASP A 127 13.03 -15.06 -19.61
C ASP A 127 12.38 -14.19 -20.71
N GLY A 128 11.81 -13.05 -20.32
CA GLY A 128 11.13 -12.11 -21.23
C GLY A 128 9.65 -12.40 -21.41
N LYS A 129 9.13 -13.51 -20.87
CA LYS A 129 7.69 -13.78 -20.84
C LYS A 129 7.09 -13.35 -19.51
N ILE A 130 6.19 -12.36 -19.56
CA ILE A 130 5.45 -11.91 -18.38
C ILE A 130 4.31 -12.90 -18.08
N LYS A 131 4.18 -13.30 -16.80
CA LYS A 131 3.10 -14.14 -16.27
C LYS A 131 2.44 -13.42 -15.10
N CYS A 132 1.15 -13.11 -15.23
CA CYS A 132 0.39 -12.37 -14.22
C CYS A 132 -0.44 -13.32 -13.34
N GLN A 133 -0.78 -12.91 -12.12
CA GLN A 133 -1.45 -13.77 -11.14
C GLN A 133 -2.87 -14.15 -11.58
N HIS A 134 -3.57 -13.23 -12.24
CA HIS A 134 -4.93 -13.43 -12.75
C HIS A 134 -4.95 -13.86 -14.23
N GLY A 135 -3.81 -14.36 -14.73
CA GLY A 135 -3.66 -14.93 -16.07
C GLY A 135 -3.51 -13.90 -17.19
N GLU A 136 -3.60 -14.37 -18.43
CA GLU A 136 -3.27 -13.58 -19.64
C GLU A 136 -4.14 -12.33 -19.81
N LYS A 137 -5.37 -12.32 -19.27
CA LYS A 137 -6.25 -11.15 -19.31
C LYS A 137 -5.67 -9.98 -18.53
N GLU A 138 -5.13 -10.23 -17.35
CA GLU A 138 -4.45 -9.21 -16.54
C GLU A 138 -3.20 -8.72 -17.25
N CYS A 139 -2.38 -9.60 -17.82
CA CYS A 139 -1.21 -9.19 -18.58
C CYS A 139 -1.58 -8.28 -19.76
N ALA A 140 -2.65 -8.62 -20.48
CA ALA A 140 -3.14 -7.80 -21.58
C ALA A 140 -3.59 -6.40 -21.11
N ILE A 141 -4.32 -6.32 -19.99
CA ILE A 141 -4.79 -5.05 -19.44
C ILE A 141 -3.63 -4.24 -18.83
N ASN A 142 -2.68 -4.87 -18.13
CA ASN A 142 -1.47 -4.22 -17.63
C ASN A 142 -0.67 -3.60 -18.78
N LYS A 143 -0.44 -4.37 -19.85
CA LYS A 143 0.20 -3.90 -21.09
C LYS A 143 -0.56 -2.72 -21.71
N TYR A 144 -1.89 -2.81 -21.75
CA TYR A 144 -2.74 -1.73 -22.24
C TYR A 144 -2.59 -0.45 -21.40
N HIS A 145 -2.60 -0.56 -20.07
CA HIS A 145 -2.37 0.56 -19.16
C HIS A 145 -0.98 1.18 -19.36
N SER A 146 0.08 0.39 -19.57
CA SER A 146 1.40 0.93 -19.95
C SER A 146 1.36 1.73 -21.25
N CYS A 147 0.62 1.28 -22.26
CA CYS A 147 0.45 2.03 -23.51
C CYS A 147 -0.34 3.32 -23.30
N VAL A 148 -1.39 3.31 -22.47
CA VAL A 148 -2.14 4.53 -22.09
C VAL A 148 -1.21 5.54 -21.42
N LEU A 149 -0.39 5.10 -20.46
CA LEU A 149 0.58 5.96 -19.75
C LEU A 149 1.57 6.65 -20.71
N HIS A 150 1.89 6.01 -21.84
CA HIS A 150 2.81 6.57 -22.83
C HIS A 150 2.15 7.55 -23.81
N TYR A 151 1.00 7.19 -24.37
CA TYR A 151 0.40 7.93 -25.49
C TYR A 151 -0.62 8.98 -25.05
N MET A 152 -1.15 8.91 -23.83
CA MET A 152 -2.17 9.84 -23.35
C MET A 152 -1.55 10.97 -22.51
N PRO A 153 -1.89 12.25 -22.78
CA PRO A 153 -1.41 13.37 -21.96
C PRO A 153 -1.88 13.31 -20.50
N GLU A 154 -3.13 12.90 -20.29
CA GLU A 154 -3.78 12.78 -18.97
C GLU A 154 -4.24 11.32 -18.75
N PRO A 155 -3.31 10.39 -18.50
CA PRO A 155 -3.60 8.95 -18.53
C PRO A 155 -4.38 8.47 -17.29
N ILE A 156 -4.21 9.11 -16.14
CA ILE A 156 -4.73 8.63 -14.86
C ILE A 156 -6.27 8.55 -14.83
N PRO A 157 -7.02 9.61 -15.19
CA PRO A 157 -8.48 9.52 -15.22
C PRO A 157 -9.00 8.40 -16.13
N PHE A 158 -8.31 8.16 -17.25
CA PHE A 158 -8.67 7.10 -18.19
C PHE A 158 -8.44 5.70 -17.60
N ILE A 159 -7.27 5.48 -16.98
CA ILE A 159 -6.95 4.20 -16.31
C ILE A 159 -7.94 3.93 -15.18
N VAL A 160 -8.25 4.92 -14.33
CA VAL A 160 -9.22 4.77 -13.24
C VAL A 160 -10.62 4.46 -13.78
N CYS A 161 -11.02 5.05 -14.90
CA CYS A 161 -12.27 4.70 -15.58
C CYS A 161 -12.27 3.24 -16.05
N MET A 162 -11.16 2.74 -16.58
CA MET A 162 -11.04 1.34 -16.99
C MET A 162 -11.12 0.39 -15.79
N GLU A 163 -10.33 0.64 -14.74
CA GLU A 163 -10.32 -0.14 -13.50
C GLU A 163 -11.73 -0.26 -12.91
N ALA A 164 -12.46 0.85 -12.75
CA ALA A 164 -13.83 0.87 -12.24
C ALA A 164 -14.79 0.00 -13.08
N ARG A 165 -14.70 0.11 -14.42
CA ARG A 165 -15.60 -0.63 -15.32
C ARG A 165 -15.28 -2.11 -15.36
N ILE A 166 -14.00 -2.47 -15.26
CA ILE A 166 -13.55 -3.87 -15.24
C ILE A 166 -13.94 -4.51 -13.92
N GLN A 167 -13.82 -3.78 -12.80
CA GLN A 167 -14.34 -4.18 -11.49
C GLN A 167 -15.86 -4.46 -11.55
N ASP A 168 -16.62 -3.63 -12.28
CA ASP A 168 -18.06 -3.82 -12.53
C ASP A 168 -18.39 -4.97 -13.53
N GLY A 169 -17.38 -5.71 -14.00
CA GLY A 169 -17.55 -6.88 -14.87
C GLY A 169 -17.49 -6.59 -16.38
N SER A 170 -17.05 -5.39 -16.78
CA SER A 170 -16.80 -5.10 -18.21
C SER A 170 -15.56 -5.82 -18.72
N THR A 171 -15.59 -6.26 -19.97
CA THR A 171 -14.38 -6.66 -20.70
C THR A 171 -13.50 -5.44 -21.00
N MET A 172 -12.18 -5.63 -21.16
CA MET A 172 -11.23 -4.57 -21.52
C MET A 172 -11.73 -3.68 -22.66
N ASP A 173 -12.14 -4.27 -23.80
CA ASP A 173 -12.56 -3.49 -24.98
C ASP A 173 -13.78 -2.61 -24.71
N LYS A 174 -14.78 -3.14 -24.00
CA LYS A 174 -15.98 -2.39 -23.60
C LYS A 174 -15.66 -1.29 -22.61
N ALA A 175 -14.75 -1.55 -21.66
CA ALA A 175 -14.29 -0.54 -20.72
C ALA A 175 -13.55 0.59 -21.47
N ALA A 176 -12.60 0.24 -22.32
CA ALA A 176 -11.84 1.17 -23.15
C ALA A 176 -12.74 2.00 -24.06
N GLU A 177 -13.67 1.39 -24.80
CA GLU A 177 -14.63 2.08 -25.68
C GLU A 177 -15.42 3.15 -24.90
N LYS A 178 -15.96 2.77 -23.74
CA LYS A 178 -16.70 3.71 -22.89
C LYS A 178 -15.82 4.83 -22.35
N CYS A 179 -14.60 4.53 -21.92
CA CYS A 179 -13.68 5.54 -21.41
C CYS A 179 -13.18 6.47 -22.53
N TYR A 180 -12.95 5.97 -23.74
CA TYR A 180 -12.61 6.78 -24.91
C TYR A 180 -13.71 7.79 -25.23
N TYR A 181 -14.96 7.34 -25.17
CA TYR A 181 -16.11 8.23 -25.31
C TYR A 181 -16.18 9.27 -24.18
N THR A 182 -16.06 8.84 -22.91
CA THR A 182 -16.13 9.73 -21.74
C THR A 182 -15.09 10.85 -21.79
N PHE A 183 -13.86 10.55 -22.20
CA PHE A 183 -12.76 11.51 -22.20
C PHE A 183 -12.52 12.16 -23.57
N HIS A 184 -13.42 11.94 -24.54
CA HIS A 184 -13.30 12.47 -25.91
C HIS A 184 -11.92 12.23 -26.53
N VAL A 185 -11.39 11.02 -26.33
CA VAL A 185 -10.05 10.67 -26.82
C VAL A 185 -10.06 10.67 -28.34
N GLN A 186 -9.06 11.32 -28.93
CA GLN A 186 -8.97 11.42 -30.39
C GLN A 186 -8.73 10.03 -30.99
N PRO A 187 -9.38 9.69 -32.12
CA PRO A 187 -9.25 8.36 -32.72
C PRO A 187 -7.81 7.93 -32.96
N HIS A 188 -6.95 8.85 -33.43
CA HIS A 188 -5.55 8.54 -33.69
C HIS A 188 -4.76 8.13 -32.43
N VAL A 189 -5.10 8.69 -31.25
CA VAL A 189 -4.48 8.32 -29.98
C VAL A 189 -4.96 6.94 -29.53
N ALA A 190 -6.26 6.67 -29.68
CA ALA A 190 -6.81 5.35 -29.40
C ALA A 190 -6.15 4.28 -30.29
N ASP A 191 -5.99 4.55 -31.59
CA ASP A 191 -5.31 3.67 -32.53
C ASP A 191 -3.86 3.39 -32.13
N GLN A 192 -3.11 4.42 -31.69
CA GLN A 192 -1.75 4.26 -31.18
C GLN A 192 -1.69 3.36 -29.94
N ILE A 193 -2.61 3.52 -28.99
CA ILE A 193 -2.70 2.69 -27.79
C ILE A 193 -3.01 1.24 -28.17
N ILE A 194 -3.99 1.02 -29.04
CA ILE A 194 -4.38 -0.32 -29.51
C ILE A 194 -3.23 -0.99 -30.25
N HIS A 195 -2.52 -0.27 -31.14
CA HIS A 195 -1.37 -0.80 -31.85
C HIS A 195 -0.23 -1.16 -30.89
N CYS A 196 0.05 -0.31 -29.90
CA CYS A 196 1.03 -0.57 -28.85
C CYS A 196 0.68 -1.81 -28.03
N ALA A 197 -0.58 -1.93 -27.59
CA ALA A 197 -1.04 -3.03 -26.75
C ALA A 197 -0.99 -4.39 -27.46
N ASN A 198 -1.08 -4.40 -28.79
CA ASN A 198 -1.00 -5.60 -29.61
C ASN A 198 0.39 -5.89 -30.20
N GLY A 199 1.39 -5.05 -29.92
CA GLY A 199 2.73 -5.16 -30.51
C GLY A 199 3.87 -5.17 -29.49
N ASP A 200 5.09 -5.27 -30.02
CA ASP A 200 6.33 -5.41 -29.24
C ASP A 200 6.63 -4.18 -28.36
N ILE A 201 6.10 -3.01 -28.73
CA ILE A 201 6.25 -1.78 -27.94
C ILE A 201 5.61 -1.94 -26.56
N GLY A 202 4.39 -2.48 -26.51
CA GLY A 202 3.75 -2.74 -25.22
C GLY A 202 4.47 -3.83 -24.43
N ASP A 203 5.05 -4.84 -25.10
CA ASP A 203 5.82 -5.89 -24.42
C ASP A 203 7.07 -5.29 -23.78
N LYS A 204 7.75 -4.40 -24.49
CA LYS A 204 8.86 -3.62 -23.93
C LYS A 204 8.42 -2.79 -22.73
N PHE A 205 7.27 -2.12 -22.77
CA PHE A 205 6.79 -1.38 -21.61
C PHE A 205 6.48 -2.28 -20.41
N GLN A 206 6.02 -3.51 -20.62
CA GLN A 206 5.85 -4.47 -19.55
C GLN A 206 7.19 -4.98 -18.99
N GLN A 207 8.23 -5.11 -19.84
CA GLN A 207 9.60 -5.38 -19.38
C GLN A 207 10.16 -4.21 -18.55
N ASP A 208 9.93 -2.97 -18.99
CA ASP A 208 10.32 -1.76 -18.26
C ASP A 208 9.57 -1.66 -16.92
N ALA A 209 8.28 -2.00 -16.90
CA ALA A 209 7.49 -2.07 -15.66
C ALA A 209 8.01 -3.16 -14.71
N ALA A 210 8.33 -4.35 -15.22
CA ALA A 210 8.95 -5.43 -14.44
C ALA A 210 10.26 -4.97 -13.79
N LYS A 211 11.12 -4.32 -14.57
CA LYS A 211 12.38 -3.76 -14.08
C LYS A 211 12.14 -2.70 -13.02
N ARG A 212 11.21 -1.76 -13.28
CA ARG A 212 10.88 -0.67 -12.36
C ARG A 212 10.33 -1.18 -11.02
N THR A 213 9.53 -2.25 -11.05
CA THR A 213 9.02 -2.93 -9.86
C THR A 213 10.14 -3.64 -9.09
N ALA A 214 11.10 -4.29 -9.78
CA ALA A 214 12.25 -4.93 -9.15
C ALA A 214 13.26 -3.94 -8.54
N GLU A 215 13.31 -2.70 -9.06
CA GLU A 215 14.14 -1.61 -8.53
C GLU A 215 13.60 -0.98 -7.23
N ALA A 216 12.49 -1.49 -6.69
CA ALA A 216 11.97 -1.06 -5.39
C ALA A 216 13.04 -1.20 -4.29
N PHE A 217 13.23 -0.13 -3.50
CA PHE A 217 14.27 -0.08 -2.49
C PHE A 217 13.87 0.84 -1.33
N PRO A 218 14.23 0.54 -0.06
CA PRO A 218 14.97 -0.64 0.39
C PRO A 218 14.17 -1.95 0.34
N ASP A 219 12.86 -1.88 0.55
CA ASP A 219 12.05 -3.09 0.63
C ASP A 219 11.45 -3.44 -0.74
N GLN A 220 11.47 -4.72 -1.08
CA GLN A 220 10.74 -5.23 -2.22
C GLN A 220 9.24 -5.30 -1.88
N HIS A 221 8.39 -5.07 -2.87
CA HIS A 221 6.94 -5.20 -2.65
C HIS A 221 6.58 -6.66 -2.32
N THR A 222 5.69 -6.84 -1.34
CA THR A 222 5.21 -8.17 -0.89
C THR A 222 3.73 -8.39 -1.18
N HIS A 223 3.01 -7.33 -1.58
CA HIS A 223 1.62 -7.34 -1.99
C HIS A 223 1.36 -6.18 -2.97
N VAL A 224 0.14 -6.09 -3.48
CA VAL A 224 -0.38 -4.93 -4.24
C VAL A 224 -1.75 -4.52 -3.70
N PRO A 225 -2.15 -3.24 -3.81
CA PRO A 225 -1.34 -2.11 -4.29
C PRO A 225 -0.16 -1.84 -3.35
N TRP A 226 0.92 -1.28 -3.90
CA TRP A 226 2.14 -0.94 -3.15
C TRP A 226 2.60 0.47 -3.51
N ILE A 227 2.89 1.28 -2.49
CA ILE A 227 3.20 2.70 -2.67
C ILE A 227 4.63 3.04 -2.26
N LEU A 228 5.24 3.96 -3.00
CA LEU A 228 6.54 4.55 -2.69
C LEU A 228 6.41 6.07 -2.66
N PHE A 229 7.08 6.68 -1.68
CA PHE A 229 7.23 8.14 -1.61
C PHE A 229 8.66 8.51 -1.96
N ASN A 230 8.85 9.42 -2.93
CA ASN A 230 10.18 9.83 -3.43
C ASN A 230 11.08 8.63 -3.79
N ASN A 231 10.49 7.60 -4.40
CA ASN A 231 11.13 6.32 -4.75
C ASN A 231 11.68 5.50 -3.58
N VAL A 232 11.23 5.77 -2.35
CA VAL A 232 11.56 4.98 -1.17
C VAL A 232 10.41 4.00 -0.88
N SER A 233 10.73 2.71 -0.87
CA SER A 233 9.84 1.57 -0.66
C SER A 233 10.03 1.02 0.76
N ILE A 234 9.01 1.18 1.60
CA ILE A 234 9.07 0.77 3.01
C ILE A 234 7.88 -0.10 3.33
N GLU A 235 8.14 -1.36 3.67
CA GLU A 235 7.12 -2.36 3.96
C GLU A 235 6.29 -1.98 5.19
N SER A 236 6.96 -1.54 6.25
CA SER A 236 6.30 -1.16 7.51
C SER A 236 5.43 0.09 7.39
N GLN A 237 5.36 0.73 6.23
CA GLN A 237 4.55 1.94 5.97
C GLN A 237 3.41 1.71 4.99
N GLN A 238 3.25 0.50 4.45
CA GLN A 238 2.14 0.22 3.53
C GLN A 238 0.77 0.35 4.21
N PHE A 239 0.69 0.31 5.55
CA PHE A 239 -0.54 0.62 6.29
C PHE A 239 -1.07 2.04 6.02
N LEU A 240 -0.21 2.97 5.59
CA LEU A 240 -0.56 4.35 5.23
C LEU A 240 -1.45 4.45 3.98
N ILE A 241 -1.58 3.37 3.20
CA ILE A 241 -2.48 3.33 2.03
C ILE A 241 -3.91 3.74 2.43
N SER A 242 -4.37 3.32 3.61
CA SER A 242 -5.70 3.64 4.16
C SER A 242 -5.90 5.11 4.56
N ASP A 243 -4.82 5.87 4.74
CA ASP A 243 -4.86 7.30 5.06
C ASP A 243 -3.82 8.07 4.23
N LEU A 244 -3.91 7.85 2.91
CA LEU A 244 -2.97 8.40 1.94
C LEU A 244 -2.89 9.94 1.99
N PRO A 245 -3.99 10.70 2.21
CA PRO A 245 -3.93 12.14 2.40
C PRO A 245 -3.04 12.58 3.56
N VAL A 246 -3.11 11.92 4.73
CA VAL A 246 -2.25 12.24 5.88
C VAL A 246 -0.79 11.93 5.54
N ALA A 247 -0.52 10.75 4.95
CA ALA A 247 0.83 10.38 4.54
C ALA A 247 1.43 11.40 3.56
N ILE A 248 0.67 11.86 2.56
CA ILE A 248 1.13 12.90 1.63
C ILE A 248 1.55 14.17 2.37
N CYS A 249 0.75 14.61 3.35
CA CYS A 249 1.06 15.80 4.13
C CYS A 249 2.31 15.64 5.01
N GLU A 250 2.56 14.43 5.54
CA GLU A 250 3.77 14.14 6.32
C GLU A 250 5.03 14.05 5.44
N PHE A 251 4.92 13.48 4.24
CA PHE A 251 6.05 13.30 3.32
C PHE A 251 6.37 14.53 2.46
N TYR A 252 5.42 15.45 2.31
CA TYR A 252 5.61 16.64 1.49
C TYR A 252 6.53 17.66 2.17
N ASN A 253 7.70 17.85 1.56
CA ASN A 253 8.75 18.75 2.03
C ASN A 253 8.70 20.11 1.30
N GLY A 254 7.69 20.93 1.59
CA GLY A 254 7.56 22.26 1.00
C GLY A 254 7.28 23.34 2.04
N ASP A 255 7.84 24.53 1.81
CA ASP A 255 7.62 25.72 2.66
C ASP A 255 6.12 26.11 2.67
N ARG A 256 5.40 25.82 1.57
CA ARG A 256 3.95 25.96 1.47
C ARG A 256 3.29 24.59 1.37
N GLN A 257 2.65 24.18 2.47
CA GLN A 257 1.85 22.95 2.53
C GLN A 257 0.63 22.99 1.59
N PRO A 258 0.20 21.84 1.03
CA PRO A 258 -1.06 21.73 0.31
C PRO A 258 -2.22 22.24 1.16
N GLY A 259 -3.16 22.97 0.56
CA GLY A 259 -4.31 23.51 1.29
C GLY A 259 -5.12 22.43 2.02
N ASN A 260 -5.19 21.24 1.41
CA ASN A 260 -5.89 20.07 1.95
C ASN A 260 -5.19 19.41 3.14
N CYS A 261 -3.96 19.80 3.49
CA CYS A 261 -3.30 19.37 4.74
C CYS A 261 -3.81 20.12 5.97
N LYS A 262 -4.54 21.23 5.81
CA LYS A 262 -5.11 21.98 6.93
C LYS A 262 -6.22 21.17 7.58
N GLY A 263 -6.09 20.89 8.87
CA GLY A 263 -7.10 20.14 9.64
C GLY A 263 -6.95 18.61 9.57
N LEU A 264 -6.10 18.07 8.69
CA LEU A 264 -5.66 16.67 8.73
C LEU A 264 -4.61 16.40 9.82
N GLY A 265 -4.20 17.46 10.53
CA GLY A 265 -3.37 17.39 11.72
C GLY A 265 -1.89 17.65 11.44
N SER A 266 -1.48 18.93 11.50
CA SER A 266 -0.28 19.24 12.27
C SER A 266 -0.73 19.44 13.71
N SER A 267 -0.81 18.33 14.46
CA SER A 267 -0.18 18.46 15.77
C SER A 267 1.29 18.63 15.42
N SER A 268 1.86 19.76 15.79
CA SER A 268 3.29 19.90 16.04
C SER A 268 3.69 18.83 17.06
N ARG A 269 3.75 17.57 16.62
CA ARG A 269 4.58 16.58 17.26
C ARG A 269 5.98 16.90 16.74
N THR A 270 6.63 17.84 17.43
CA THR A 270 7.97 17.53 17.91
C THR A 270 7.99 16.03 18.21
N LEU A 271 8.88 15.28 17.58
CA LEU A 271 9.12 13.85 17.75
C LEU A 271 9.59 13.52 19.19
N ASN A 272 8.87 14.01 20.19
CA ASN A 272 8.92 13.62 21.59
C ASN A 272 7.92 12.47 21.86
N GLY A 273 7.26 11.95 20.83
CA GLY A 273 6.16 11.00 20.93
C GLY A 273 6.50 9.53 20.68
N CYS A 274 7.72 9.18 20.24
CA CYS A 274 8.15 7.78 20.14
C CYS A 274 8.61 7.18 21.48
N THR A 275 8.16 7.74 22.62
CA THR A 275 8.45 7.22 23.98
C THR A 275 7.22 6.93 24.83
N LYS A 276 6.01 6.89 24.27
CA LYS A 276 4.88 6.29 24.98
C LYS A 276 4.24 5.23 24.11
N GLY A 277 4.56 3.98 24.44
CA GLY A 277 3.79 2.84 24.00
C GLY A 277 2.31 3.04 24.32
N TYR A 278 1.48 2.45 23.47
CA TYR A 278 0.07 2.18 23.73
C TYR A 278 -0.08 1.61 25.14
N PHE A 279 -0.49 2.43 26.09
CA PHE A 279 -1.20 1.97 27.27
C PHE A 279 -2.67 2.00 26.86
N LEU A 280 -3.24 0.81 26.67
CA LEU A 280 -4.68 0.63 26.70
C LEU A 280 -5.08 0.89 28.16
N ASP A 281 -5.62 2.08 28.42
CA ASP A 281 -6.41 2.29 29.63
C ASP A 281 -7.79 1.66 29.35
N GLU A 282 -7.94 0.39 29.70
CA GLU A 282 -9.25 -0.14 30.11
C GLU A 282 -9.52 0.48 31.48
N GLU A 283 -10.28 1.58 31.52
CA GLU A 283 -11.01 1.93 32.73
C GLU A 283 -12.47 1.48 32.57
N ASP A 284 -12.81 0.53 33.43
CA ASP A 284 -14.13 0.02 33.73
C ASP A 284 -15.10 1.17 34.05
N ASP A 285 -16.13 1.34 33.23
CA ASP A 285 -17.40 1.95 33.66
C ASP A 285 -18.39 0.84 34.02
N PHE A 286 -18.37 0.39 35.28
CA PHE A 286 -19.51 -0.26 35.91
C PHE A 286 -19.44 -0.09 37.44
N GLU A 287 -20.18 0.89 37.98
CA GLU A 287 -20.88 0.75 39.27
C GLU A 287 -21.96 1.84 39.43
N ALA A 288 -23.22 1.45 39.18
CA ALA A 288 -24.44 1.80 39.93
C ALA A 288 -25.63 0.96 39.42
#